data_AF-A0A6N2DSG5-F1
#
_entry.id   AF-A0A6N2DSG5-F1
#
_cell.length_a   1.000
_cell.length_b   1.000
_cell.length_c   1.000
_cell.angle_alpha   90.00
_cell.angle_beta   90.00
_cell.angle_gamma   90.00
#
_symmetry.space_group_name_H-M   'P 1'
#
loop_
_entity.id
_entity.type
_entity.pdbx_description
1 polymer ?
#
loop_
_entity_poly.entity_id
_entity_poly.type
_entity_poly.pdbx_seq_one_letter_code
_entity_poly.pdbx_strand_id
1 'polypeptide(L)'
;MLFLMLLVPATACDDVERAGEAPEPPPPSVTVAPVEEASISPEFTFVGQTRAVDSVDFRARVEGFLIDRPFVEGDDVDADALLFVIEQAPYRASVEAAEAALAEAEAAHQLTSRD
;
A
#
# COMPACT_ATOMS: atom_id res chain seq x y z
N MET A 1 14.10 81.84 97.40
CA MET A 1 14.44 81.27 98.73
C MET A 1 14.00 79.81 98.70
N LEU A 2 14.88 78.87 99.05
CA LEU A 2 14.81 77.42 98.75
C LEU A 2 14.84 77.10 97.23
N PHE A 3 15.76 76.36 96.59
CA PHE A 3 16.79 75.33 96.91
C PHE A 3 16.38 73.91 96.44
N LEU A 4 17.39 73.14 95.96
CA LEU A 4 17.40 71.72 95.57
C LEU A 4 16.94 71.37 94.12
N MET A 5 17.58 70.50 93.30
CA MET A 5 18.98 70.01 93.17
C MET A 5 19.10 69.11 91.89
N LEU A 6 20.11 69.38 91.01
CA LEU A 6 20.98 68.44 90.22
C LEU A 6 20.42 67.18 89.50
N LEU A 7 21.00 66.58 88.42
CA LEU A 7 22.22 66.78 87.60
C LEU A 7 22.03 66.10 86.21
N VAL A 8 22.83 66.45 85.18
CA VAL A 8 22.73 65.99 83.76
C VAL A 8 24.13 65.68 83.18
N PRO A 9 24.39 64.53 82.48
CA PRO A 9 24.81 64.59 81.05
C PRO A 9 24.60 63.32 80.15
N ALA A 10 23.87 63.50 79.04
CA ALA A 10 24.26 63.20 77.63
C ALA A 10 24.67 61.79 77.08
N THR A 11 24.73 61.74 75.72
CA THR A 11 25.16 60.66 74.78
C THR A 11 24.09 59.60 74.44
N ALA A 12 23.89 59.14 73.19
CA ALA A 12 24.51 59.48 71.89
C ALA A 12 23.47 59.43 70.72
N CYS A 13 23.78 60.07 69.58
CA CYS A 13 23.14 59.75 68.30
C CYS A 13 23.93 58.63 67.61
N ASP A 14 23.23 57.71 66.96
CA ASP A 14 23.77 56.89 65.87
C ASP A 14 22.62 56.53 64.91
N ASP A 15 22.92 56.36 63.64
CA ASP A 15 21.93 56.43 62.55
C ASP A 15 21.01 55.19 62.48
N VAL A 16 19.69 55.42 62.56
CA VAL A 16 18.69 54.38 62.30
C VAL A 16 18.45 54.30 60.79
N GLU A 17 19.18 53.37 60.16
CA GLU A 17 18.97 52.87 58.80
C GLU A 17 17.48 52.74 58.47
N ARG A 18 17.02 53.56 57.52
CA ARG A 18 15.62 53.57 57.08
C ARG A 18 15.42 52.44 56.07
N ALA A 19 15.15 51.24 56.56
CA ALA A 19 14.74 50.10 55.74
C ALA A 19 13.49 50.49 54.93
N GLY A 20 13.69 50.78 53.65
CA GLY A 20 12.63 51.01 52.68
C GLY A 20 12.08 49.68 52.18
N GLU A 21 10.77 49.56 52.13
CA GLU A 21 10.07 48.45 51.46
C GLU A 21 10.59 48.33 50.02
N ALA A 22 11.25 47.21 49.71
CA ALA A 22 11.69 46.95 48.34
C ALA A 22 10.46 46.62 47.49
N PRO A 23 10.20 47.33 46.37
CA PRO A 23 9.06 47.00 45.52
C PRO A 23 9.22 45.59 44.94
N GLU A 24 8.15 44.79 45.00
CA GLU A 24 8.16 43.45 44.40
C GLU A 24 8.59 43.54 42.92
N PRO A 25 9.48 42.65 42.46
CA PRO A 25 9.93 42.68 41.07
C PRO A 25 8.74 42.45 40.14
N PRO A 26 8.61 43.22 39.04
CA PRO A 26 7.49 43.10 38.15
C PRO A 26 7.43 41.68 37.55
N PRO A 27 6.22 41.12 37.35
CA PRO A 27 6.07 39.74 36.88
C PRO A 27 6.77 39.56 35.53
N PRO A 28 7.47 38.43 35.32
CA PRO A 28 8.26 38.22 34.11
C PRO A 28 7.35 38.21 32.88
N SER A 29 7.73 38.97 31.85
CA SER A 29 7.01 39.01 30.58
C SER A 29 7.10 37.65 29.88
N VAL A 30 5.94 37.02 29.66
CA VAL A 30 5.83 35.75 28.93
C VAL A 30 5.10 35.95 27.60
N THR A 31 5.60 35.33 26.54
CA THR A 31 4.92 35.30 25.24
C THR A 31 3.81 34.27 25.28
N VAL A 32 2.58 34.69 24.94
CA VAL A 32 1.41 33.80 24.81
C VAL A 32 0.87 33.85 23.39
N ALA A 33 0.26 32.75 22.95
CA ALA A 33 -0.45 32.65 21.68
C ALA A 33 -1.85 32.04 21.92
N PRO A 34 -2.90 32.51 21.23
CA PRO A 34 -4.22 31.90 21.31
C PRO A 34 -4.23 30.52 20.63
N VAL A 35 -5.12 29.65 21.09
CA VAL A 35 -5.38 28.35 20.46
C VAL A 35 -6.55 28.50 19.51
N GLU A 36 -6.36 28.13 18.24
CA GLU A 36 -7.41 28.08 17.22
C GLU A 36 -7.68 26.63 16.82
N GLU A 37 -8.95 26.25 16.75
CA GLU A 37 -9.37 24.91 16.31
C GLU A 37 -9.53 24.88 14.79
N ALA A 38 -8.72 24.08 14.11
CA ALA A 38 -8.81 23.84 12.67
C ALA A 38 -9.23 22.39 12.39
N SER A 39 -10.27 22.21 11.57
CA SER A 39 -10.71 20.89 11.11
C SER A 39 -9.72 20.32 10.08
N ILE A 40 -8.74 19.56 10.54
CA ILE A 40 -7.80 18.83 9.67
C ILE A 40 -8.36 17.46 9.31
N SER A 41 -8.36 17.14 8.01
CA SER A 41 -8.59 15.77 7.52
C SER A 41 -7.22 15.13 7.29
N PRO A 42 -6.87 14.02 7.97
CA PRO A 42 -5.61 13.34 7.71
C PRO A 42 -5.60 12.70 6.31
N GLU A 43 -4.67 13.14 5.46
CA GLU A 43 -4.41 12.53 4.16
C GLU A 43 -3.54 11.28 4.31
N PHE A 44 -3.92 10.20 3.65
CA PHE A 44 -3.18 8.93 3.66
C PHE A 44 -2.76 8.54 2.25
N THR A 45 -1.45 8.54 2.01
CA THR A 45 -0.86 8.08 0.75
C THR A 45 -0.44 6.61 0.88
N PHE A 46 -0.96 5.76 0.00
CA PHE A 46 -0.61 4.35 -0.06
C PHE A 46 0.10 4.03 -1.38
N VAL A 47 1.15 3.20 -1.32
CA VAL A 47 1.83 2.69 -2.51
C VAL A 47 1.02 1.50 -3.06
N GLY A 48 0.41 1.69 -4.23
CA GLY A 48 -0.28 0.63 -4.97
C GLY A 48 0.57 0.08 -6.11
N GLN A 49 0.33 -1.18 -6.49
CA GLN A 49 0.83 -1.77 -7.73
C GLN A 49 -0.36 -2.24 -8.56
N THR A 50 -0.39 -1.87 -9.84
CA THR A 50 -1.33 -2.43 -10.81
C THR A 50 -0.85 -3.81 -11.26
N ARG A 51 -1.80 -4.71 -11.56
CA ARG A 51 -1.56 -6.00 -12.21
C ARG A 51 -2.65 -6.20 -13.27
N ALA A 52 -2.40 -7.09 -14.22
CA ALA A 52 -3.46 -7.58 -15.09
C ALA A 52 -4.56 -8.23 -14.22
N VAL A 53 -5.83 -8.06 -14.62
CA VAL A 53 -6.96 -8.72 -13.94
C VAL A 53 -6.88 -10.22 -14.16
N ASP A 54 -6.65 -10.63 -15.41
CA ASP A 54 -6.38 -11.98 -15.84
C ASP A 54 -5.09 -12.03 -16.66
N SER A 55 -4.31 -13.10 -16.51
CA SER A 55 -3.08 -13.34 -17.27
C SER A 55 -2.97 -14.84 -17.57
N VAL A 56 -2.76 -15.20 -18.84
CA VAL A 56 -2.72 -16.59 -19.29
C VAL A 56 -1.40 -16.89 -19.98
N ASP A 57 -0.68 -17.89 -19.47
CA ASP A 57 0.51 -18.45 -20.12
C ASP A 57 0.11 -19.52 -21.13
N PHE A 58 0.36 -19.28 -22.42
CA PHE A 58 0.11 -20.26 -23.47
C PHE A 58 1.12 -21.41 -23.41
N ARG A 59 0.64 -22.66 -23.37
CA ARG A 59 1.45 -23.87 -23.32
C ARG A 59 0.94 -24.87 -24.34
N ALA A 60 1.83 -25.38 -25.19
CA ALA A 60 1.50 -26.45 -26.13
C ALA A 60 1.07 -27.71 -25.36
N ARG A 61 -0.07 -28.30 -25.74
CA ARG A 61 -0.58 -29.56 -25.16
C ARG A 61 -0.05 -30.80 -25.89
N VAL A 62 0.53 -30.61 -27.07
CA VAL A 62 1.03 -31.64 -27.98
C VAL A 62 2.39 -31.22 -28.51
N GLU A 63 3.23 -32.19 -28.86
CA GLU A 63 4.56 -31.95 -29.43
C GLU A 63 4.44 -31.69 -30.95
N GLY A 64 5.42 -31.00 -31.54
CA GLY A 64 5.46 -30.77 -32.98
C GLY A 64 6.08 -29.44 -33.36
N PHE A 65 6.20 -29.21 -34.66
CA PHE A 65 6.73 -27.97 -35.21
C PHE A 65 5.62 -26.90 -35.33
N LEU A 66 5.96 -25.66 -34.98
CA LEU A 66 5.10 -24.50 -35.20
C LEU A 66 5.15 -24.13 -36.69
N ILE A 67 4.00 -24.15 -37.37
CA ILE A 67 3.86 -23.77 -38.77
C ILE A 67 3.55 -22.28 -38.90
N ASP A 68 2.59 -21.77 -38.12
CA ASP A 68 2.08 -20.41 -38.28
C ASP A 68 1.60 -19.80 -36.94
N ARG A 69 1.60 -18.46 -36.90
CA ARG A 69 1.18 -17.61 -35.79
C ARG A 69 0.37 -16.43 -36.34
N PRO A 70 -0.93 -16.62 -36.65
CA PRO A 70 -1.74 -15.64 -37.37
C PRO A 70 -2.33 -14.54 -36.46
N PHE A 71 -1.50 -13.92 -35.62
CA PHE A 71 -1.86 -12.74 -34.82
C PHE A 71 -0.67 -11.76 -34.72
N VAL A 72 -0.95 -10.47 -34.48
CA VAL A 72 0.08 -9.44 -34.24
C VAL A 72 0.32 -9.29 -32.74
N GLU A 73 1.58 -9.12 -32.34
CA GLU A 73 1.95 -8.95 -30.95
C GLU A 73 1.40 -7.61 -30.40
N GLY A 74 0.45 -7.69 -29.46
CA GLY A 74 -0.21 -6.54 -28.86
C GLY A 74 -1.65 -6.30 -29.34
N ASP A 75 -2.16 -7.08 -30.29
CA ASP A 75 -3.57 -7.04 -30.69
C ASP A 75 -4.50 -7.63 -29.60
N ASP A 76 -5.71 -7.08 -29.51
CA ASP A 76 -6.82 -7.68 -28.77
C ASP A 76 -7.29 -8.96 -29.49
N VAL A 77 -7.35 -10.09 -28.77
CA VAL A 77 -7.78 -11.39 -29.30
C VAL A 77 -9.01 -11.92 -28.55
N ASP A 78 -10.00 -12.37 -29.30
CA ASP A 78 -11.20 -13.01 -28.76
C ASP A 78 -10.91 -14.41 -28.19
N ALA A 79 -11.82 -14.89 -27.35
CA ALA A 79 -11.82 -16.29 -26.92
C ALA A 79 -11.96 -17.23 -28.14
N ASP A 80 -11.32 -18.40 -28.07
CA ASP A 80 -11.26 -19.42 -29.12
C ASP A 80 -10.62 -18.97 -30.46
N ALA A 81 -9.97 -17.80 -30.50
CA ALA A 81 -9.19 -17.36 -31.65
C ALA A 81 -8.01 -18.30 -31.95
N LEU A 82 -7.69 -18.49 -33.24
CA LEU A 82 -6.55 -19.29 -33.67
C LEU A 82 -5.24 -18.51 -33.45
N LEU A 83 -4.48 -18.87 -32.42
CA LEU A 83 -3.21 -18.20 -32.10
C LEU A 83 -1.98 -18.90 -32.68
N PHE A 84 -2.00 -20.24 -32.77
CA PHE A 84 -0.85 -21.03 -33.19
C PHE A 84 -1.30 -22.26 -34.00
N VAL A 85 -0.62 -22.54 -35.11
CA VAL A 85 -0.82 -23.75 -35.92
C VAL A 85 0.38 -24.66 -35.75
N ILE A 86 0.17 -25.83 -35.14
CA ILE A 86 1.16 -26.91 -35.06
C ILE A 86 1.00 -27.84 -36.27
N GLU A 87 2.08 -28.51 -36.68
CA GLU A 87 2.06 -29.53 -37.74
C GLU A 87 0.97 -30.60 -37.53
N GLN A 88 0.04 -30.68 -38.49
CA GLN A 88 -1.14 -31.54 -38.38
C GLN A 88 -0.99 -32.91 -39.04
N ALA A 89 -0.01 -33.11 -39.92
CA ALA A 89 0.14 -34.34 -40.72
C ALA A 89 0.22 -35.63 -39.88
N PRO A 90 1.09 -35.75 -38.84
CA PRO A 90 1.15 -36.96 -38.03
C PRO A 90 -0.14 -37.17 -37.21
N TYR A 91 -0.77 -36.10 -36.73
CA TYR A 91 -2.01 -36.16 -35.97
C TYR A 91 -3.20 -36.63 -36.82
N ARG A 92 -3.36 -36.08 -38.03
CA ARG A 92 -4.39 -36.52 -38.98
C ARG A 92 -4.22 -38.00 -39.35
N ALA A 93 -3.01 -38.43 -39.69
CA ALA A 93 -2.74 -39.84 -39.98
C ALA A 93 -3.07 -40.77 -38.78
N SER A 94 -2.84 -40.31 -37.54
CA SER A 94 -3.21 -41.09 -36.35
C SER A 94 -4.73 -41.17 -36.12
N VAL A 95 -5.47 -40.11 -36.46
CA VAL A 95 -6.95 -40.08 -36.41
C VAL A 95 -7.53 -40.98 -37.49
N GLU A 96 -7.08 -40.85 -38.75
CA GLU A 96 -7.50 -41.68 -39.88
C GLU A 96 -7.26 -43.19 -39.60
N ALA A 97 -6.14 -43.54 -38.98
CA ALA A 97 -5.85 -44.91 -38.58
C ALA A 97 -6.78 -45.43 -37.46
N ALA A 98 -7.14 -44.57 -36.49
CA ALA A 98 -8.07 -44.91 -35.42
C ALA A 98 -9.52 -45.04 -35.93
N GLU A 99 -9.94 -44.17 -36.85
CA GLU A 99 -11.24 -44.23 -37.52
C GLU A 99 -11.38 -45.50 -38.37
N ALA A 100 -10.33 -45.90 -39.09
CA ALA A 100 -10.32 -47.16 -39.84
C ALA A 100 -10.46 -48.39 -38.92
N ALA A 101 -9.74 -48.42 -37.79
CA ALA A 101 -9.84 -49.48 -36.80
C ALA A 101 -11.22 -49.53 -36.11
N LEU A 102 -11.83 -48.37 -35.86
CA LEU A 102 -13.21 -48.28 -35.36
C LEU A 102 -14.20 -48.87 -36.38
N ALA A 103 -14.09 -48.48 -37.65
CA ALA A 103 -14.97 -48.99 -38.71
C ALA A 103 -14.87 -50.50 -38.91
N GLU A 104 -13.67 -51.08 -38.79
CA GLU A 104 -13.47 -52.55 -38.81
C GLU A 104 -14.17 -53.22 -37.62
N ALA A 105 -14.00 -52.69 -36.41
CA ALA A 105 -14.63 -53.22 -35.19
C ALA A 105 -16.16 -53.10 -35.24
N GLU A 106 -16.70 -51.98 -35.74
CA GLU A 106 -18.13 -51.78 -35.94
C GLU A 106 -18.70 -52.75 -36.96
N ALA A 107 -18.01 -53.01 -38.07
CA ALA A 107 -18.42 -53.99 -39.07
C ALA A 107 -18.45 -55.42 -38.51
N ALA A 108 -17.43 -55.81 -37.72
CA ALA A 108 -17.36 -57.11 -37.06
C ALA A 108 -18.46 -57.30 -35.99
N HIS A 109 -18.76 -56.25 -35.23
CA HIS A 109 -19.87 -56.25 -34.28
C HIS A 109 -21.23 -56.34 -35.00
N GLN A 110 -21.43 -55.55 -36.07
CA GLN A 110 -22.65 -55.59 -36.87
C GLN A 110 -22.90 -56.97 -37.47
N LEU A 111 -21.87 -57.64 -38.01
CA LEU A 111 -21.96 -59.02 -38.49
C LEU A 111 -22.41 -59.96 -37.37
N THR A 112 -21.73 -59.93 -36.23
CA THR A 112 -22.04 -60.76 -35.06
C THR A 112 -23.45 -60.50 -34.49
N SER A 113 -23.98 -59.28 -34.63
CA SER A 113 -25.34 -58.91 -34.20
C SER A 113 -26.45 -59.25 -35.21
N ARG A 114 -26.07 -59.71 -36.42
CA ARG A 114 -26.99 -60.09 -37.50
C ARG A 114 -27.17 -61.59 -37.67
N ASP A 115 -26.26 -62.39 -37.11
CA ASP A 115 -26.31 -63.86 -37.02
C ASP A 115 -27.05 -64.33 -35.75
#